data_AF-A0A8J6WDL3-F1
#
_entry.id   AF-A0A8J6WDL3-F1
#
_cell.length_a   1.000
_cell.length_b   1.000
_cell.length_c   1.000
_cell.angle_alpha   90.00
_cell.angle_beta   90.00
_cell.angle_gamma   90.00
#
_symmetry.space_group_name_H-M   'P 1'
#
loop_
_entity.id
_entity.type
_entity.pdbx_description
1 polymer ?
#
loop_
_entity_poly.entity_id
_entity_poly.type
_entity_poly.pdbx_seq_one_letter_code
_entity_poly.pdbx_strand_id
1 'polypeptide(L)'
;MPTPPIFQLSLGESPNLRPNPRYLNPEMDRERFGREDNLWFQSFRNFAEKEFSLENLDFFAKTIGLEKLFQDPSTRSMAVAKLNSIIDEFVGNTAPRQVNFSAQVMAEFRNADSIDKKVHAIVAMKDEVGRLIKNDTLNRYLLSEDYKQAARRVDAVMGTHYSSP
;
A
#
# COMPACT_ATOMS: atom_id res chain seq x y z
N MET A 1 33.77 43.57 -1.55
CA MET A 1 32.85 42.49 -1.99
C MET A 1 31.88 42.22 -0.85
N PRO A 2 30.56 42.36 -1.02
CA PRO A 2 29.64 42.03 0.06
C PRO A 2 29.47 40.51 0.14
N THR A 3 29.65 39.97 1.35
CA THR A 3 29.33 38.59 1.72
C THR A 3 27.84 38.32 1.47
N PRO A 4 27.46 37.12 0.97
CA PRO A 4 26.07 36.75 0.83
C PRO A 4 25.42 36.61 2.21
N PRO A 5 24.13 36.93 2.36
CA PRO A 5 23.44 36.74 3.63
C PRO A 5 23.38 35.24 3.96
N ILE A 6 23.82 34.90 5.16
CA ILE A 6 23.58 33.60 5.76
C ILE A 6 22.06 33.54 6.00
N PHE A 7 21.35 32.78 5.17
CA PHE A 7 20.01 32.34 5.52
C PHE A 7 20.14 31.40 6.73
N GLN A 8 20.01 31.96 7.93
CA GLN A 8 19.61 31.18 9.09
C GLN A 8 18.23 30.61 8.76
N LEU A 9 18.20 29.36 8.29
CA LEU A 9 17.02 28.52 8.39
C LEU A 9 16.74 28.39 9.88
N SER A 10 15.91 29.31 10.37
CA SER A 10 15.14 29.10 11.59
C SER A 10 14.46 27.74 11.40
N LEU A 11 15.00 26.72 12.07
CA LEU A 11 14.26 25.51 12.41
C LEU A 11 13.17 25.96 13.38
N GLY A 12 12.18 26.65 12.83
CA GLY A 12 10.89 26.76 13.47
C GLY A 12 10.41 25.33 13.62
N GLU A 13 10.44 24.83 14.84
CA GLU A 13 9.71 23.64 15.23
C GLU A 13 8.27 23.87 14.79
N SER A 14 7.86 23.33 13.63
CA SER A 14 6.48 23.36 13.20
C SER A 14 5.69 22.48 14.18
N PRO A 15 4.92 23.07 15.11
CA PRO A 15 4.17 22.30 16.06
C PRO A 15 2.96 21.76 15.30
N ASN A 16 2.92 20.45 15.08
CA ASN A 16 1.84 19.69 14.44
C ASN A 16 1.93 19.45 12.92
N LEU A 17 3.11 19.09 12.40
CA LEU A 17 3.17 18.24 11.21
C LEU A 17 2.74 16.82 11.59
N ARG A 18 1.44 16.59 11.73
CA ARG A 18 0.88 15.24 11.65
C ARG A 18 0.28 15.09 10.25
N PRO A 19 0.99 14.46 9.30
CA PRO A 19 0.35 14.06 8.06
C PRO A 19 -0.83 13.17 8.43
N ASN A 20 -1.97 13.41 7.79
CA ASN A 20 -3.20 12.70 8.11
C ASN A 20 -3.01 11.21 7.78
N PRO A 21 -2.91 10.30 8.77
CA PRO A 21 -2.64 8.87 8.52
C PRO A 21 -3.77 8.20 7.72
N ARG A 22 -4.89 8.90 7.51
CA ARG A 22 -6.04 8.46 6.72
C ARG A 22 -5.65 7.99 5.31
N TYR A 23 -4.68 8.64 4.65
CA TYR A 23 -4.25 8.26 3.29
C TYR A 23 -3.39 6.99 3.21
N LEU A 24 -2.92 6.51 4.36
CA LEU A 24 -2.09 5.32 4.49
C LEU A 24 -2.81 4.20 5.26
N ASN A 25 -4.04 4.44 5.70
CA ASN A 25 -4.84 3.43 6.36
C ASN A 25 -5.45 2.51 5.27
N PRO A 26 -5.00 1.24 5.16
CA PRO A 26 -5.49 0.31 4.14
C PRO A 26 -7.00 0.00 4.28
N GLU A 27 -7.58 0.30 5.44
CA GLU A 27 -9.02 0.12 5.71
C GLU A 27 -9.85 1.36 5.38
N MET A 28 -9.32 2.58 5.50
CA MET A 28 -10.10 3.82 5.32
C MET A 28 -9.96 4.50 3.98
N ASP A 29 -8.91 4.20 3.20
CA ASP A 29 -8.76 4.72 1.83
C ASP A 29 -8.51 3.59 0.82
N ARG A 30 -9.35 2.54 0.89
CA ARG A 30 -9.26 1.35 0.02
C ARG A 30 -9.27 1.68 -1.47
N GLU A 31 -9.77 2.85 -1.89
CA GLU A 31 -9.85 3.24 -3.29
C GLU A 31 -8.64 4.06 -3.79
N ARG A 32 -7.85 4.67 -2.89
CA ARG A 32 -6.60 5.39 -3.24
C ARG A 32 -5.34 4.69 -2.75
N PHE A 33 -5.45 3.81 -1.77
CA PHE A 33 -4.37 2.94 -1.33
C PHE A 33 -4.02 1.97 -2.46
N GLY A 34 -2.74 1.87 -2.83
CA GLY A 34 -2.31 1.02 -3.93
C GLY A 34 -2.24 1.70 -5.30
N ARG A 35 -2.62 2.98 -5.43
CA ARG A 35 -2.44 3.69 -6.70
C ARG A 35 -0.98 4.13 -6.87
N GLU A 36 -0.42 3.84 -8.04
CA GLU A 36 0.99 4.18 -8.32
C GLU A 36 1.23 5.69 -8.40
N ASP A 37 0.20 6.51 -8.66
CA ASP A 37 0.31 7.98 -8.68
C ASP A 37 0.25 8.61 -7.27
N ASN A 38 -0.05 7.84 -6.23
CA ASN A 38 -0.15 8.32 -4.87
C ASN A 38 1.25 8.41 -4.22
N LEU A 39 1.76 9.63 -4.02
CA LEU A 39 3.06 9.89 -3.39
C LEU A 39 3.25 9.22 -2.03
N TRP A 40 2.17 9.13 -1.23
CA TRP A 40 2.21 8.45 0.06
C TRP A 40 2.40 6.94 -0.10
N PHE A 41 1.72 6.35 -1.08
CA PHE A 41 1.86 4.93 -1.40
C PHE A 41 3.25 4.62 -1.97
N GLN A 42 3.79 5.45 -2.87
CA GLN A 42 5.15 5.28 -3.39
C GLN A 42 6.20 5.33 -2.28
N SER A 43 6.09 6.29 -1.36
CA SER A 43 7.00 6.36 -0.22
C SER A 43 6.88 5.14 0.71
N PHE A 44 5.64 4.68 0.96
CA PHE A 44 5.43 3.48 1.76
C PHE A 44 5.95 2.22 1.07
N ARG A 45 5.81 2.12 -0.26
CA ARG A 45 6.34 1.04 -1.10
C ARG A 45 7.87 0.98 -1.02
N ASN A 46 8.53 2.13 -1.15
CA ASN A 46 9.99 2.22 -1.02
C ASN A 46 10.47 1.83 0.39
N PHE A 47 9.71 2.19 1.42
CA PHE A 47 10.00 1.76 2.78
C PHE A 47 9.86 0.24 2.94
N ALA A 48 8.75 -0.33 2.46
CA ALA A 48 8.48 -1.77 2.51
C ALA A 48 9.53 -2.59 1.74
N GLU A 49 10.06 -2.05 0.64
CA GLU A 49 11.17 -2.65 -0.11
C GLU A 49 12.45 -2.75 0.72
N LYS A 50 12.82 -1.68 1.43
CA LYS A 50 13.99 -1.69 2.35
C LYS A 50 13.83 -2.67 3.50
N GLU A 51 12.59 -2.92 3.92
CA GLU A 51 12.26 -3.88 4.98
C GLU A 51 11.97 -5.30 4.46
N PHE A 52 12.22 -5.58 3.16
CA PHE A 52 11.95 -6.89 2.56
C PHE A 52 10.51 -7.40 2.80
N SER A 53 9.54 -6.48 2.74
CA SER A 53 8.10 -6.75 2.97
C SER A 53 7.20 -6.23 1.84
N LEU A 54 7.81 -5.87 0.71
CA LEU A 54 7.15 -5.24 -0.43
C LEU A 54 6.05 -6.14 -1.05
N GLU A 55 6.27 -7.45 -1.05
CA GLU A 55 5.32 -8.44 -1.56
C GLU A 55 3.97 -8.38 -0.83
N ASN A 56 3.95 -8.10 0.47
CA ASN A 56 2.72 -7.92 1.23
C ASN A 56 1.92 -6.74 0.71
N LEU A 57 2.60 -5.60 0.49
CA LEU A 57 1.97 -4.37 0.02
C LEU A 57 1.43 -4.51 -1.40
N ASP A 58 2.23 -5.07 -2.30
CA ASP A 58 1.84 -5.26 -3.70
C ASP A 58 0.71 -6.30 -3.83
N PHE A 59 0.74 -7.38 -3.06
CA PHE A 59 -0.36 -8.35 -3.00
C PHE A 59 -1.65 -7.70 -2.52
N PHE A 60 -1.59 -6.94 -1.42
CA PHE A 60 -2.75 -6.25 -0.88
C PHE A 60 -3.34 -5.29 -1.93
N ALA A 61 -2.51 -4.43 -2.53
CA ALA A 61 -2.90 -3.46 -3.54
C ALA A 61 -3.50 -4.14 -4.78
N LYS A 62 -2.87 -5.20 -5.28
CA LYS A 62 -3.35 -5.94 -6.46
C LYS A 62 -4.66 -6.66 -6.18
N THR A 63 -4.95 -7.03 -4.94
CA THR A 63 -6.21 -7.72 -4.57
C THR A 63 -7.38 -6.76 -4.34
N ILE A 64 -7.13 -5.45 -4.19
CA ILE A 64 -8.18 -4.44 -4.03
C ILE A 64 -9.17 -4.49 -5.21
N GLY A 65 -10.46 -4.50 -4.88
CA GLY A 65 -11.55 -4.48 -5.85
C GLY A 65 -11.78 -5.79 -6.60
N LEU A 66 -11.02 -6.86 -6.32
CA LEU A 66 -11.22 -8.17 -6.96
C LEU A 66 -12.64 -8.69 -6.76
N GLU A 67 -13.13 -8.67 -5.52
CA GLU A 67 -14.49 -9.13 -5.17
C GLU A 67 -15.57 -8.35 -5.93
N LYS A 68 -15.44 -7.01 -5.98
CA LYS A 68 -16.37 -6.14 -6.68
C LYS A 68 -16.40 -6.42 -8.18
N LEU A 69 -15.24 -6.63 -8.81
CA LEU A 69 -15.15 -7.02 -10.22
C LEU A 69 -15.75 -8.40 -10.48
N PHE A 70 -15.64 -9.31 -9.51
CA PHE A 70 -16.14 -10.67 -9.67
C PHE A 70 -17.67 -10.77 -9.54
N GLN A 71 -18.27 -9.93 -8.70
CA GLN A 71 -19.72 -9.86 -8.50
C GLN A 71 -20.47 -9.27 -9.70
N ASP A 72 -19.83 -8.42 -10.50
CA ASP A 72 -20.41 -7.84 -11.71
C ASP A 72 -20.22 -8.77 -12.92
N PRO A 73 -21.30 -9.30 -13.53
CA PRO A 73 -21.21 -10.19 -14.68
C PRO A 73 -20.44 -9.58 -15.87
N SER A 74 -20.50 -8.26 -16.06
CA SER A 74 -19.86 -7.56 -17.18
C SER A 74 -18.34 -7.49 -17.06
N THR A 75 -17.80 -7.59 -15.84
CA THR A 75 -16.35 -7.50 -15.56
C THR A 75 -15.76 -8.80 -15.03
N ARG A 76 -16.55 -9.87 -14.94
CA ARG A 76 -16.14 -11.18 -14.39
C ARG A 76 -14.94 -11.78 -15.11
N SER A 77 -14.82 -11.64 -16.43
CA SER A 77 -13.65 -12.13 -17.18
C SER A 77 -12.36 -11.42 -16.76
N MET A 78 -12.42 -10.10 -16.54
CA MET A 78 -11.31 -9.31 -16.00
C MET A 78 -10.97 -9.72 -14.58
N ALA A 79 -11.98 -10.00 -13.74
CA ALA A 79 -11.77 -10.50 -12.39
C ALA A 79 -11.02 -11.84 -12.38
N VAL A 80 -11.37 -12.76 -13.28
CA VAL A 80 -10.68 -14.05 -13.43
C VAL A 80 -9.23 -13.86 -13.90
N ALA A 81 -8.99 -13.00 -14.88
CA ALA A 81 -7.62 -12.68 -15.32
C ALA A 81 -6.78 -12.08 -14.18
N LYS A 82 -7.37 -11.17 -13.42
CA LYS A 82 -6.75 -10.56 -12.24
C LYS A 82 -6.46 -11.59 -11.14
N LEU A 83 -7.40 -12.49 -10.86
CA LEU A 83 -7.22 -13.60 -9.92
C LEU A 83 -6.03 -14.48 -10.31
N ASN A 84 -5.97 -14.94 -11.57
CA ASN A 84 -4.87 -15.78 -12.04
C ASN A 84 -3.52 -15.05 -11.90
N SER A 85 -3.47 -13.77 -12.28
CA SER A 85 -2.26 -12.96 -12.11
C SER A 85 -1.83 -12.82 -10.65
N ILE A 86 -2.77 -12.69 -9.70
CA ILE A 86 -2.46 -12.67 -8.27
C ILE A 86 -1.90 -14.03 -7.81
N ILE A 87 -2.52 -15.13 -8.25
CA ILE A 87 -2.10 -16.49 -7.89
C ILE A 87 -0.67 -16.75 -8.37
N ASP A 88 -0.39 -16.46 -9.64
CA ASP A 88 0.89 -16.73 -10.27
C ASP A 88 2.03 -15.91 -9.64
N GLU A 89 1.75 -14.66 -9.23
CA GLU A 89 2.77 -13.76 -8.69
C GLU A 89 3.01 -13.94 -7.18
N PHE A 90 1.96 -14.22 -6.39
CA PHE A 90 2.02 -14.11 -4.92
C PHE A 90 1.61 -15.36 -4.13
N VAL A 91 0.89 -16.33 -4.71
CA VAL A 91 0.27 -17.42 -3.92
C VAL A 91 0.75 -18.81 -4.32
N GLY A 92 0.97 -19.04 -5.63
CA GLY A 92 1.41 -20.32 -6.15
C GLY A 92 2.67 -20.85 -5.47
N ASN A 93 2.86 -22.17 -5.45
CA ASN A 93 4.04 -22.79 -4.81
C ASN A 93 5.38 -22.33 -5.44
N THR A 94 5.32 -21.84 -6.68
CA THR A 94 6.46 -21.31 -7.45
C THR A 94 6.35 -19.81 -7.67
N ALA A 95 5.49 -19.12 -6.90
CA ALA A 95 5.29 -17.69 -7.02
C ALA A 95 6.62 -16.96 -6.73
N PRO A 96 7.10 -16.10 -7.63
CA PRO A 96 8.38 -15.41 -7.46
C PRO A 96 8.38 -14.44 -6.27
N ARG A 97 7.19 -13.99 -5.86
CA ARG A 97 6.97 -13.04 -4.77
C ARG A 97 5.97 -13.60 -3.76
N GLN A 98 6.15 -14.86 -3.40
CA GLN A 98 5.22 -15.56 -2.52
C GLN A 98 5.04 -14.81 -1.19
N VAL A 99 3.79 -14.50 -0.87
CA VAL A 99 3.41 -13.91 0.43
C VAL A 99 3.31 -15.02 1.48
N ASN A 100 3.77 -14.71 2.69
CA ASN A 100 3.71 -15.66 3.80
C ASN A 100 2.32 -15.67 4.45
N PHE A 101 1.53 -16.71 4.14
CA PHE A 101 0.20 -16.91 4.71
C PHE A 101 0.22 -18.02 5.76
N SER A 102 -0.73 -17.96 6.71
CA SER A 102 -0.92 -19.06 7.66
C SER A 102 -1.26 -20.39 6.94
N ALA A 103 -0.85 -21.51 7.53
CA ALA A 103 -1.11 -22.83 6.98
C ALA A 103 -2.61 -23.12 6.78
N GLN A 104 -3.45 -22.58 7.68
CA GLN A 104 -4.90 -22.68 7.58
C GLN A 104 -5.43 -21.99 6.32
N VAL A 105 -5.05 -20.73 6.09
CA VAL A 105 -5.51 -19.95 4.94
C VAL A 105 -4.99 -20.54 3.62
N MET A 106 -3.77 -21.07 3.61
CA MET A 106 -3.25 -21.81 2.45
C MET A 106 -4.02 -23.10 2.19
N ALA A 107 -4.46 -23.82 3.23
CA ALA A 107 -5.29 -25.01 3.07
C ALA A 107 -6.67 -24.66 2.48
N GLU A 108 -7.30 -23.58 2.94
CA GLU A 108 -8.56 -23.08 2.39
C GLU A 108 -8.44 -22.75 0.89
N PHE A 109 -7.39 -22.02 0.50
CA PHE A 109 -7.13 -21.71 -0.91
C PHE A 109 -6.84 -22.97 -1.75
N ARG A 110 -6.06 -23.92 -1.22
CA ARG A 110 -5.74 -25.18 -1.92
C ARG A 110 -6.96 -26.08 -2.11
N ASN A 111 -7.88 -26.07 -1.16
CA ASN A 111 -9.12 -26.84 -1.21
C ASN A 111 -10.24 -26.15 -2.02
N ALA A 112 -10.01 -24.93 -2.52
CA ALA A 112 -10.96 -24.23 -3.37
C ALA A 112 -11.02 -24.84 -4.78
N ASP A 113 -12.09 -25.62 -5.02
CA ASP A 113 -12.37 -26.34 -6.27
C ASP A 113 -13.03 -25.47 -7.36
N SER A 114 -13.56 -24.31 -7.01
CA SER A 114 -14.23 -23.38 -7.93
C SER A 114 -13.58 -22.00 -7.95
N ILE A 115 -13.80 -21.27 -9.04
CA ILE A 115 -13.33 -19.88 -9.15
C ILE A 115 -13.95 -19.01 -8.05
N ASP A 116 -15.25 -19.17 -7.75
CA ASP A 116 -15.90 -18.39 -6.69
C ASP A 116 -15.25 -18.62 -5.33
N LYS A 117 -14.93 -19.89 -4.98
CA LYS A 117 -14.21 -20.22 -3.74
C LYS A 117 -12.79 -19.67 -3.73
N LYS A 118 -12.09 -19.66 -4.87
CA LYS A 118 -10.75 -19.08 -4.99
C LYS A 118 -10.75 -17.58 -4.79
N VAL A 119 -11.72 -16.86 -5.37
CA VAL A 119 -11.89 -15.42 -5.13
C VAL A 119 -12.11 -15.17 -3.65
N HIS A 120 -13.00 -15.92 -3.01
CA HIS A 120 -13.26 -15.79 -1.57
C HIS A 120 -12.00 -16.02 -0.72
N ALA A 121 -11.24 -17.09 -1.01
CA ALA A 121 -9.99 -17.38 -0.31
C ALA A 121 -8.94 -16.28 -0.49
N ILE A 122 -8.79 -15.73 -1.70
CA ILE A 122 -7.87 -14.61 -1.98
C ILE A 122 -8.30 -13.32 -1.26
N VAL A 123 -9.60 -13.06 -1.14
CA VAL A 123 -10.12 -11.92 -0.37
C VAL A 123 -9.80 -12.09 1.13
N ALA A 124 -9.95 -13.30 1.69
CA ALA A 124 -9.56 -13.59 3.06
C ALA A 124 -8.04 -13.43 3.28
N MET A 125 -7.22 -13.91 2.36
CA MET A 125 -5.76 -13.70 2.35
C MET A 125 -5.40 -12.20 2.34
N LYS A 126 -6.10 -11.38 1.55
CA LYS A 126 -5.92 -9.92 1.54
C LYS A 126 -6.21 -9.31 2.91
N ASP A 127 -7.26 -9.75 3.60
CA ASP A 127 -7.59 -9.23 4.93
C ASP A 127 -6.53 -9.62 5.98
N GLU A 128 -5.99 -10.84 5.91
CA GLU A 128 -4.87 -11.28 6.75
C GLU A 128 -3.62 -10.41 6.53
N VAL A 129 -3.24 -10.19 5.26
CA VAL A 129 -2.09 -9.36 4.91
C VAL A 129 -2.32 -7.89 5.25
N GLY A 130 -3.53 -7.36 5.06
CA GLY A 130 -3.87 -6.00 5.44
C GLY A 130 -3.68 -5.75 6.93
N ARG A 131 -4.06 -6.72 7.77
CA ARG A 131 -3.82 -6.68 9.21
C ARG A 131 -2.32 -6.75 9.54
N LEU A 132 -1.55 -7.57 8.83
CA LEU A 132 -0.08 -7.64 8.98
C LEU A 132 0.56 -6.28 8.66
N ILE A 133 0.28 -5.72 7.48
CA ILE A 133 0.79 -4.40 7.06
C ILE A 133 0.45 -3.33 8.10
N LYS A 134 -0.81 -3.29 8.55
CA LYS A 134 -1.28 -2.29 9.52
C LYS A 134 -0.57 -2.40 10.86
N ASN A 135 -0.43 -3.62 11.38
CA ASN A 135 0.11 -3.84 12.72
C ASN A 135 1.64 -3.80 12.77
N ASP A 136 2.31 -4.03 11.64
CA ASP A 136 3.75 -4.19 11.56
C ASP A 136 4.41 -3.08 10.73
N THR A 137 4.39 -3.21 9.40
CA THR A 137 5.11 -2.32 8.46
C THR A 137 4.64 -0.87 8.53
N LEU A 138 3.32 -0.63 8.65
CA LEU A 138 2.77 0.73 8.71
C LEU A 138 3.23 1.47 9.97
N ASN A 139 3.23 0.79 11.12
CA ASN A 139 3.67 1.39 12.37
C ASN A 139 5.14 1.80 12.32
N ARG A 140 6.01 0.96 11.76
CA ARG A 140 7.42 1.32 11.55
C ARG A 140 7.58 2.43 10.51
N TYR A 141 6.82 2.38 9.42
CA TYR A 141 6.85 3.42 8.39
C TYR A 141 6.50 4.79 8.96
N LEU A 142 5.43 4.91 9.75
CA LEU A 142 5.01 6.17 10.36
C LEU A 142 6.05 6.79 11.30
N LEU A 143 6.99 5.99 11.80
CA LEU A 143 8.11 6.43 12.63
C LEU A 143 9.41 6.67 11.85
N SER A 144 9.45 6.24 10.58
CA SER A 144 10.65 6.26 9.73
C SER A 144 10.99 7.65 9.18
N GLU A 145 12.24 7.82 8.75
CA GLU A 145 12.65 9.01 7.99
C GLU A 145 12.01 9.08 6.61
N ASP A 146 11.65 7.94 6.00
CA ASP A 146 10.97 7.90 4.72
C ASP A 146 9.62 8.63 4.78
N TYR A 147 8.83 8.35 5.83
CA TYR A 147 7.56 9.05 6.06
C TYR A 147 7.74 10.55 6.31
N LYS A 148 8.73 10.94 7.14
CA LYS A 148 9.03 12.35 7.40
C LYS A 148 9.46 13.09 6.13
N GLN A 149 10.23 12.43 5.26
CA GLN A 149 10.62 13.00 3.96
C GLN A 149 9.44 13.14 3.01
N ALA A 150 8.56 12.14 2.93
CA ALA A 150 7.35 12.22 2.12
C ALA A 150 6.41 13.35 2.58
N ALA A 151 6.24 13.51 3.89
CA ALA A 151 5.48 14.62 4.46
C ALA A 151 6.00 15.98 4.00
N ARG A 152 7.32 16.21 4.14
CA ARG A 152 7.95 17.45 3.68
C ARG A 152 7.74 17.71 2.18
N ARG A 153 7.76 16.68 1.34
CA ARG A 153 7.51 16.81 -0.11
C ARG A 153 6.06 17.19 -0.40
N VAL A 154 5.10 16.57 0.28
CA VAL A 154 3.68 16.90 0.14
C VAL A 154 3.41 18.33 0.58
N ASP A 155 4.00 18.77 1.70
CA ASP A 155 3.88 20.14 2.17
C ASP A 155 4.51 21.14 1.20
N ALA A 156 5.65 20.82 0.58
CA ALA A 156 6.24 21.67 -0.44
C ALA A 156 5.32 21.84 -1.66
N VAL A 157 4.71 20.76 -2.14
CA VAL A 157 3.76 20.78 -3.28
C VAL A 157 2.49 21.55 -2.92
N MET A 158 1.93 21.35 -1.73
CA MET A 158 0.71 22.03 -1.30
C MET A 158 0.96 23.49 -0.89
N GLY A 159 2.11 23.81 -0.31
CA GLY A 159 2.53 25.16 0.07
C GLY A 159 2.82 26.06 -1.13
N THR A 160 3.27 25.49 -2.26
CA THR A 160 3.41 26.24 -3.52
C THR A 160 2.08 26.63 -4.15
N HIS A 161 0.97 25.96 -3.82
CA HIS A 161 -0.36 26.31 -4.34
C HIS A 161 -1.05 27.45 -3.59
N TYR A 162 -0.57 27.81 -2.39
CA TYR A 162 -1.08 28.94 -1.60
C TYR A 162 -0.15 30.15 -1.55
N SER A 163 0.98 30.09 -2.27
CA SER A 163 1.92 31.19 -2.40
C SER A 163 1.94 31.69 -3.84
N SER A 164 0.86 32.34 -4.27
CA SER A 164 0.88 33.28 -5.39
C SER A 164 0.06 34.51 -4.98
N PRO A 165 0.60 35.73 -5.20
CA PRO A 165 0.05 36.99 -4.71
C PRO A 165 -1.33 37.34 -5.28
#